data_AF-A0AAJ6JVR2-F1
#
_entry.id   AF-A0AAJ6JVR2-F1
#
_cell.length_a   1.000
_cell.length_b   1.000
_cell.length_c   1.000
_cell.angle_alpha   90.00
_cell.angle_beta   90.00
_cell.angle_gamma   90.00
#
_symmetry.space_group_name_H-M   'P 1'
#
loop_
_entity.id
_entity.type
_entity.pdbx_description
1 polymer ?
#
loop_
_entity_poly.entity_id
_entity_poly.type
_entity_poly.pdbx_seq_one_letter_code
_entity_poly.pdbx_strand_id
1 'polypeptide(L)' 'MENENRTDWTLPRKNLNPKTKQPYKRGRNWWIVVYPESLPENWKEIISTEPVAISPLGSVAKF' A
#
# COMPACT_ATOMS: atom_id res chain seq x y z
N MET A 1 -10.64 -21.30 21.10
CA MET A 1 -9.22 -20.90 21.02
C MET A 1 -9.06 -20.12 19.72
N GLU A 2 -9.14 -18.79 19.80
CA GLU A 2 -8.82 -17.92 18.66
C GLU A 2 -7.31 -17.93 18.47
N ASN A 3 -6.83 -18.67 17.47
CA ASN A 3 -5.48 -18.48 16.97
C ASN A 3 -5.48 -17.17 16.17
N GLU A 4 -5.29 -16.04 16.85
CA GLU A 4 -4.84 -14.81 16.19
C GLU A 4 -3.52 -15.16 15.49
N ASN A 5 -3.59 -15.41 14.18
CA ASN A 5 -2.42 -15.49 13.32
C ASN A 5 -1.79 -14.11 13.25
N ARG A 6 -1.06 -13.72 14.31
CA ARG A 6 -0.25 -12.52 14.33
C ARG A 6 0.72 -12.61 13.16
N THR A 7 0.45 -11.75 12.20
CA THR A 7 1.20 -11.67 10.95
C THR A 7 2.57 -11.09 11.30
N ASP A 8 3.58 -11.95 11.47
CA ASP A 8 4.96 -11.50 11.69
C ASP A 8 5.47 -10.81 10.42
N TRP A 9 5.70 -9.50 10.50
CA TRP A 9 6.14 -8.68 9.37
C TRP A 9 7.65 -8.75 9.11
N THR A 10 8.42 -9.39 10.01
CA THR A 10 9.88 -9.51 9.89
C THR A 10 10.31 -10.66 8.98
N LEU A 11 9.42 -11.63 8.72
CA LEU A 11 9.73 -12.80 7.90
C LEU A 11 9.42 -12.56 6.41
N PRO A 12 10.35 -12.86 5.49
CA PRO A 12 10.12 -12.73 4.06
C PRO A 12 9.08 -13.75 3.59
N ARG A 13 7.98 -13.27 3.00
CA ARG A 13 6.91 -14.12 2.47
C ARG A 13 7.19 -14.53 1.02
N LYS A 14 6.81 -15.76 0.67
CA LYS A 14 6.80 -16.22 -0.72
C LYS A 14 5.83 -15.36 -1.52
N ASN A 15 6.29 -14.77 -2.62
CA ASN A 15 5.46 -13.99 -3.54
C ASN A 15 4.56 -14.96 -4.33
N LEU A 16 3.46 -15.40 -3.72
CA LEU A 16 2.49 -16.30 -4.33
C LEU A 16 1.07 -15.84 -3.97
N ASN A 17 0.23 -15.66 -4.98
CA ASN A 17 -1.18 -15.41 -4.78
C ASN A 17 -1.86 -16.74 -4.38
N PRO A 18 -2.52 -16.81 -3.20
CA PRO A 18 -3.13 -18.05 -2.73
C PRO A 18 -4.29 -18.52 -3.62
N LYS A 19 -4.97 -17.60 -4.32
CA LYS A 19 -6.10 -17.88 -5.21
C LYS A 19 -5.65 -18.41 -6.56
N THR A 20 -4.66 -17.76 -7.19
CA THR A 20 -4.24 -18.11 -8.56
C THR A 20 -3.02 -19.03 -8.61
N LYS A 21 -2.34 -19.24 -7.48
CA LYS A 21 -1.05 -19.96 -7.37
C LYS A 21 0.09 -19.36 -8.20
N GLN A 22 -0.13 -18.19 -8.80
CA GLN A 22 0.88 -17.44 -9.55
C GLN A 22 1.51 -16.36 -8.66
N PRO A 23 2.74 -15.90 -8.96
CA PRO A 23 3.31 -14.75 -8.27
C PRO A 23 2.46 -13.50 -8.45
N TYR A 24 2.41 -12.63 -7.45
CA TYR A 24 1.81 -11.30 -7.64
C TYR A 24 2.62 -10.54 -8.69
N LYS A 25 1.89 -9.87 -9.59
CA LYS A 25 2.51 -8.96 -10.57
C LYS A 25 3.27 -7.87 -9.80
N ARG A 26 4.55 -7.74 -10.10
CA ARG A 26 5.39 -6.65 -9.60
C ARG A 26 5.41 -5.56 -10.66
N GLY A 27 4.98 -4.36 -10.31
CA GLY A 27 5.02 -3.19 -11.16
C GLY A 27 5.86 -2.10 -10.50
N ARG A 28 6.63 -1.36 -11.31
CA ARG A 28 7.34 -0.17 -10.82
C ARG A 28 6.38 0.97 -10.50
N ASN A 29 5.33 1.11 -11.32
CA ASN A 29 4.32 2.14 -11.15
C ASN A 29 3.11 1.56 -10.42
N TRP A 30 2.71 2.20 -9.33
CA TRP A 30 1.58 1.83 -8.51
C TRP A 30 0.89 3.11 -8.02
N TRP A 31 -0.39 2.99 -7.66
CA TRP A 31 -1.16 4.04 -7.01
C TRP A 31 -1.84 3.48 -5.77
N ILE A 32 -2.12 4.35 -4.81
CA ILE A 32 -2.94 4.05 -3.64
C ILE A 32 -3.93 5.19 -3.45
N VAL A 33 -5.06 4.89 -2.82
CA VAL A 33 -6.02 5.90 -2.35
C VAL A 33 -5.82 6.04 -0.85
N VAL A 34 -5.71 7.28 -0.40
CA VAL A 34 -5.51 7.59 1.02
C VAL A 34 -6.57 8.57 1.50
N TYR A 35 -6.92 8.42 2.76
CA TYR A 35 -7.89 9.24 3.48
C TYR A 35 -7.13 10.14 4.46
N PRO A 36 -7.10 11.47 4.25
CA PRO A 36 -6.29 12.38 5.07
C PRO A 36 -6.56 12.26 6.58
N GLU A 37 -7.79 11.95 6.98
CA GLU A 37 -8.22 11.75 8.37
C GLU A 37 -7.59 10.52 9.05
N SER A 38 -7.09 9.56 8.26
CA SER A 38 -6.43 8.36 8.76
C SER A 38 -4.90 8.44 8.67
N LEU A 39 -4.36 9.56 8.16
CA LEU A 39 -2.94 9.76 7.99
C LEU A 39 -2.35 10.53 9.20
N PRO A 40 -1.06 10.30 9.52
CA PRO A 40 -0.37 11.13 10.49
C PRO A 40 -0.27 12.58 9.99
N GLU A 41 -0.25 13.56 10.88
CA GLU A 41 -0.26 15.00 10.51
C GLU A 41 0.87 15.38 9.53
N ASN A 42 2.04 14.75 9.65
CA ASN A 42 3.21 14.98 8.82
C ASN A 42 3.30 14.06 7.58
N TRP A 43 2.21 13.41 7.15
CA TRP A 43 2.23 12.45 6.04
C TRP A 43 2.81 13.02 4.74
N LYS A 44 2.59 14.31 4.46
CA LYS A 44 3.11 14.98 3.26
C LYS A 44 4.63 15.03 3.26
N GLU A 45 5.23 15.31 4.41
CA GLU A 45 6.68 15.36 4.56
C GLU A 45 7.26 13.95 4.35
N ILE A 46 6.66 12.94 4.97
CA ILE A 46 7.07 11.54 4.83
C ILE A 46 7.07 11.13 3.36
N ILE A 47 5.96 11.34 2.65
CA ILE A 47 5.82 10.87 1.27
C ILE A 47 6.62 11.70 0.25
N SER A 48 6.94 12.96 0.57
CA SER A 48 7.74 13.82 -0.31
C SER A 48 9.18 13.35 -0.51
N THR A 49 9.65 12.42 0.33
CA THR A 49 10.96 11.77 0.18
C THR A 49 11.02 10.79 -0.99
N GLU A 50 9.86 10.37 -1.51
CA GLU A 50 9.72 9.42 -2.61
C GLU A 50 9.26 10.13 -3.90
N PRO A 51 9.57 9.59 -5.10
CA PRO A 51 9.14 10.16 -6.38
C PRO A 51 7.66 9.85 -6.64
N VAL A 52 6.76 10.54 -5.93
CA VAL A 52 5.30 10.38 -6.01
C VAL A 52 4.63 11.59 -6.66
N ALA A 53 3.47 11.36 -7.27
CA ALA A 53 2.55 12.40 -7.69
C ALA A 53 1.26 12.29 -6.86
N ILE A 54 0.78 13.42 -6.33
CA ILE A 54 -0.42 13.47 -5.48
C ILE A 54 -1.51 14.23 -6.26
N SER A 55 -2.69 13.64 -6.40
CA SER A 55 -3.83 14.33 -7.02
C SER A 55 -4.40 15.42 -6.09
N PRO A 56 -5.04 16.46 -6.64
CA PRO A 56 -5.79 17.42 -5.82
C PRO A 56 -6.85 16.73 -4.96
N LEU A 57 -7.14 17.31 -3.79
CA LEU A 57 -8.14 16.78 -2.86
C LEU A 57 -9.53 16.74 -3.53
N GLY A 58 -10.20 15.60 -3.50
CA GLY A 58 -11.53 15.40 -4.10
C GLY A 58 -11.52 15.02 -5.59
N SER A 59 -10.36 15.00 -6.25
CA SER A 59 -10.22 14.39 -7.57
C SER A 59 -9.80 12.92 -7.45
N VAL A 60 -10.73 12.01 -7.73
CA VAL A 60 -10.39 10.63 -8.06
C VAL A 60 -9.65 10.67 -9.38
N ALA A 61 -8.40 10.21 -9.40
CA ALA A 61 -7.63 10.11 -10.63
C ALA A 61 -8.36 9.16 -11.60
N LYS A 62 -8.99 9.73 -12.64
CA LYS A 62 -9.53 8.97 -13.77
C LYS A 62 -8.35 8.58 -14.65
N PHE A 63 -8.05 7.29 -14.71
CA PHE A 63 -7.15 6.67 -15.67
C PHE A 63 -7.95 5.75 -16.58
#